data_AF-A0A951QN33-F1
#
_entry.id   AF-A0A951QN33-F1
#
_cell.length_a   1.000
_cell.length_b   1.000
_cell.length_c   1.000
_cell.angle_alpha   90.00
_cell.angle_beta   90.00
_cell.angle_gamma   90.00
#
_symmetry.space_group_name_H-M   'P 1'
#
loop_
_entity.id
_entity.type
_entity.pdbx_description
1 polymer ?
#
loop_
_entity_poly.entity_id
_entity_poly.type
_entity_poly.pdbx_seq_one_letter_code
_entity_poly.pdbx_strand_id
1 'polypeptide(L)'
;MVSSVATTIVVLVLMYYHASLYLRAKLNMVMSGEFKQVSPQLLLKLKENPDFVRVFIGSDWISELDYKQTIEYLCPQNILKIKLDMPFKTLKFDLTPVINFYGRMKELLGIVDCRKRIEPHINVILAERKADACELHTSWAELDFFLAGYWYYERIDKSAGDSLPLIEKFHEYNIPLVNASFGGKKIGYATDSGAVRYLMPNQVKLVAKALSLISAINLRSRCEILIECAIAQGKYYPEYWECKNDFDGFVECLYNPLEQYFKDAADKDYAMLFYLI
;
A
#
# COMPACT_ATOMS: atom_id res chain seq x y z
N MET A 1 34.42 -37.70 2.73
CA MET A 1 33.63 -37.38 1.52
C MET A 1 32.23 -36.83 1.81
N VAL A 2 31.62 -37.04 2.98
CA VAL A 2 30.28 -36.48 3.29
C VAL A 2 30.30 -34.94 3.53
N SER A 3 31.44 -34.38 3.93
CA SER A 3 31.57 -32.95 4.26
C SER A 3 31.47 -31.99 3.06
N SER A 4 31.92 -32.36 1.85
CA SER A 4 31.90 -31.42 0.71
C SER A 4 30.52 -31.27 0.09
N VAL A 5 29.71 -32.35 0.07
CA VAL A 5 28.35 -32.32 -0.48
C VAL A 5 27.43 -31.47 0.40
N ALA A 6 27.53 -31.59 1.73
CA ALA A 6 26.77 -30.77 2.66
C ALA A 6 27.07 -29.27 2.50
N THR A 7 28.36 -28.90 2.38
CA THR A 7 28.77 -27.50 2.16
C THR A 7 28.23 -26.96 0.84
N THR A 8 28.32 -27.73 -0.25
CA THR A 8 27.79 -27.31 -1.56
C THR A 8 26.27 -27.11 -1.53
N ILE A 9 25.53 -27.98 -0.86
CA ILE A 9 24.07 -27.84 -0.73
C ILE A 9 23.72 -26.56 0.06
N VAL A 10 24.42 -26.29 1.16
CA VAL A 10 24.19 -25.08 1.98
C VAL A 10 24.47 -23.81 1.15
N VAL A 11 25.55 -23.78 0.38
CA VAL A 11 25.88 -22.63 -0.48
C VAL A 11 24.81 -22.42 -1.56
N LEU A 12 24.34 -23.47 -2.22
CA LEU A 12 23.30 -23.36 -3.25
C LEU A 12 21.96 -22.88 -2.69
N VAL A 13 21.58 -23.34 -1.49
CA VAL A 13 20.35 -22.88 -0.80
C VAL A 13 20.46 -21.40 -0.44
N LEU A 14 21.61 -20.94 0.08
CA LEU A 14 21.84 -19.53 0.38
C LEU A 14 21.82 -18.68 -0.89
N MET A 15 22.47 -19.12 -1.97
CA MET A 15 22.45 -18.41 -3.26
C MET A 15 21.03 -18.30 -3.83
N TYR A 16 20.26 -19.37 -3.79
CA TYR A 16 18.85 -19.35 -4.24
C TYR A 16 18.00 -18.42 -3.38
N TYR A 17 18.17 -18.46 -2.06
CA TYR A 17 17.48 -17.56 -1.14
C TYR A 17 17.79 -16.09 -1.44
N HIS A 18 19.07 -15.73 -1.59
CA HIS A 18 19.50 -14.38 -1.95
C HIS A 18 18.98 -13.95 -3.34
N ALA A 19 19.03 -14.83 -4.34
CA ALA A 19 18.50 -14.54 -5.67
C ALA A 19 16.97 -14.32 -5.65
N SER A 20 16.24 -15.08 -4.84
CA SER A 20 14.79 -14.91 -4.68
C SER A 20 14.42 -13.61 -3.97
N LEU A 21 15.18 -13.22 -2.95
CA LEU A 21 15.04 -11.92 -2.27
C LEU A 21 15.33 -10.77 -3.24
N TYR A 22 16.39 -10.89 -4.04
CA TYR A 22 16.75 -9.91 -5.06
C TYR A 22 15.67 -9.78 -6.15
N LEU A 23 15.12 -10.88 -6.63
CA LEU A 23 14.00 -10.86 -7.60
C LEU A 23 12.72 -10.25 -7.01
N ARG A 24 12.40 -10.53 -5.75
CA ARG A 24 11.26 -9.91 -5.05
C ARG A 24 11.47 -8.42 -4.82
N ALA A 25 12.68 -8.03 -4.42
CA ALA A 25 13.11 -6.64 -4.32
C ALA A 25 12.87 -5.90 -5.64
N LYS A 26 13.30 -6.50 -6.76
CA LYS A 26 13.15 -5.93 -8.10
C LYS A 26 11.71 -5.88 -8.60
N LEU A 27 10.88 -6.90 -8.32
CA LEU A 27 9.46 -6.90 -8.67
C LEU A 27 8.67 -5.83 -7.89
N ASN A 28 9.09 -5.54 -6.66
CA ASN A 28 8.47 -4.52 -5.82
C ASN A 28 8.90 -3.09 -6.18
N MET A 29 9.88 -2.90 -7.07
CA MET A 29 10.21 -1.58 -7.67
C MET A 29 9.08 -1.03 -8.56
N VAL A 30 8.00 -1.79 -8.78
CA VAL A 30 6.84 -1.34 -9.57
C VAL A 30 5.66 -0.99 -8.66
N MET A 31 5.69 -1.37 -7.38
CA MET A 31 4.53 -1.18 -6.48
C MET A 31 4.59 0.18 -5.79
N SER A 32 3.55 0.97 -5.97
CA SER A 32 3.38 2.25 -5.30
C SER A 32 2.60 2.07 -4.01
N GLY A 33 3.09 2.66 -2.91
CA GLY A 33 2.36 2.73 -1.65
C GLY A 33 1.50 3.98 -1.58
N GLU A 34 0.27 3.86 -1.11
CA GLU A 34 -0.63 4.99 -0.95
C GLU A 34 -1.32 4.95 0.42
N PHE A 35 -1.38 6.11 1.07
CA PHE A 35 -2.23 6.35 2.22
C PHE A 35 -3.43 7.21 1.84
N LYS A 36 -4.61 6.80 2.34
CA LYS A 36 -5.86 7.53 2.16
C LYS A 36 -6.54 7.80 3.48
N GLN A 37 -6.83 9.07 3.73
CA GLN A 37 -7.72 9.50 4.81
C GLN A 37 -9.15 9.05 4.51
N VAL A 38 -9.78 8.36 5.47
CA VAL A 38 -11.18 7.95 5.38
C VAL A 38 -11.90 8.26 6.69
N SER A 39 -13.17 8.61 6.60
CA SER A 39 -14.00 8.82 7.79
C SER A 39 -14.12 7.51 8.58
N PRO A 40 -14.31 7.59 9.92
CA PRO A 40 -14.54 6.39 10.73
C PRO A 40 -15.75 5.58 10.24
N GLN A 41 -16.77 6.26 9.70
CA GLN A 41 -17.99 5.65 9.18
C GLN A 41 -17.68 4.85 7.90
N LEU A 42 -16.94 5.43 6.95
CA LEU A 42 -16.54 4.70 5.74
C LEU A 42 -15.64 3.51 6.09
N LEU A 43 -14.66 3.68 6.99
CA LEU A 43 -13.80 2.56 7.40
C LEU A 43 -14.62 1.40 7.99
N LEU A 44 -15.64 1.67 8.81
CA LEU A 44 -16.52 0.62 9.33
C LEU A 44 -17.21 -0.14 8.18
N LYS A 45 -17.68 0.57 7.15
CA LYS A 45 -18.31 -0.05 5.98
C LYS A 45 -17.34 -0.90 5.16
N LEU A 46 -16.11 -0.41 4.96
CA LEU A 46 -15.06 -1.17 4.29
C LEU A 46 -14.64 -2.42 5.10
N LYS A 47 -14.72 -2.38 6.43
CA LYS A 47 -14.47 -3.55 7.29
C LYS A 47 -15.61 -4.57 7.26
N GLU A 48 -16.85 -4.09 7.24
CA GLU A 48 -18.05 -4.94 7.12
C GLU A 48 -18.14 -5.60 5.74
N ASN A 49 -17.65 -4.90 4.70
CA ASN A 49 -17.67 -5.35 3.31
C ASN A 49 -16.28 -5.09 2.66
N PRO A 50 -15.26 -5.92 2.92
CA PRO A 50 -13.91 -5.72 2.38
C PRO A 50 -13.85 -5.64 0.86
N ASP A 51 -14.81 -6.24 0.15
CA ASP A 51 -14.97 -6.12 -1.31
C ASP A 51 -15.20 -4.67 -1.77
N PHE A 52 -15.72 -3.79 -0.92
CA PHE A 52 -15.90 -2.37 -1.25
C PHE A 52 -14.58 -1.61 -1.38
N VAL A 53 -13.50 -2.12 -0.79
CA VAL A 53 -12.15 -1.53 -0.94
C VAL A 53 -11.74 -1.49 -2.40
N ARG A 54 -12.09 -2.51 -3.18
CA ARG A 54 -11.82 -2.53 -4.63
C ARG A 54 -12.51 -1.37 -5.35
N VAL A 55 -13.77 -1.10 -5.01
CA VAL A 55 -14.52 0.00 -5.60
C VAL A 55 -13.97 1.34 -5.15
N PHE A 56 -13.60 1.47 -3.88
CA PHE A 56 -12.93 2.66 -3.35
C PHE A 56 -11.64 2.96 -4.12
N ILE A 57 -10.71 2.01 -4.19
CA ILE A 57 -9.42 2.17 -4.91
C ILE A 57 -9.65 2.41 -6.41
N GLY A 58 -10.59 1.69 -7.02
CA GLY A 58 -10.88 1.80 -8.46
C GLY A 58 -11.74 3.01 -8.84
N SER A 59 -12.18 3.84 -7.90
CA SER A 59 -13.20 4.86 -8.18
C SER A 59 -12.70 6.12 -8.89
N ASP A 60 -11.39 6.31 -9.04
CA ASP A 60 -10.85 7.39 -9.88
C ASP A 60 -11.36 7.26 -11.32
N TRP A 61 -11.36 6.03 -11.82
CA TRP A 61 -11.87 5.66 -13.14
C TRP A 61 -13.40 5.76 -13.26
N ILE A 62 -14.10 5.80 -12.12
CA ILE A 62 -15.56 5.87 -12.06
C ILE A 62 -16.02 7.34 -12.08
N SER A 63 -15.18 8.29 -11.70
CA SER A 63 -15.59 9.69 -11.55
C SER A 63 -15.81 10.43 -12.87
N GLU A 64 -15.31 9.91 -14.00
CA GLU A 64 -15.44 10.51 -15.34
C GLU A 64 -16.63 9.98 -16.16
N LEU A 65 -17.15 8.80 -15.81
CA LEU A 65 -18.33 8.21 -16.42
C LEU A 65 -19.45 8.25 -15.39
N ASP A 66 -20.57 8.91 -15.68
CA ASP A 66 -21.75 8.96 -14.79
C ASP A 66 -21.94 7.58 -14.13
N TYR A 67 -21.77 7.46 -12.81
CA TYR A 67 -21.73 6.16 -12.13
C TYR A 67 -22.94 5.30 -12.50
N LYS A 68 -24.09 5.93 -12.77
CA LYS A 68 -25.28 5.26 -13.28
C LYS A 68 -25.05 4.65 -14.66
N GLN A 69 -24.44 5.39 -15.58
CA GLN A 69 -24.00 4.89 -16.88
C GLN A 69 -22.92 3.82 -16.72
N THR A 70 -21.90 4.02 -15.87
CA THR A 70 -20.86 3.03 -15.60
C THR A 70 -21.46 1.73 -15.08
N ILE A 71 -22.43 1.79 -14.16
CA ILE A 71 -23.16 0.62 -13.67
C ILE A 71 -24.08 0.00 -14.73
N GLU A 72 -24.74 0.82 -15.55
CA GLU A 72 -25.51 0.32 -16.70
C GLU A 72 -24.57 -0.42 -17.68
N TYR A 73 -23.40 0.14 -17.97
CA TYR A 73 -22.37 -0.45 -18.81
C TYR A 73 -21.69 -1.66 -18.17
N LEU A 74 -21.58 -1.72 -16.84
CA LEU A 74 -21.06 -2.86 -16.06
C LEU A 74 -22.07 -4.03 -15.99
N CYS A 75 -23.33 -3.80 -16.37
CA CYS A 75 -24.33 -4.87 -16.45
C CYS A 75 -23.99 -5.78 -17.64
N PRO A 76 -23.84 -7.11 -17.47
CA PRO A 76 -23.40 -8.03 -18.54
C PRO A 76 -24.22 -7.96 -19.83
N GLN A 77 -25.47 -7.51 -19.72
CA GLN A 77 -26.43 -7.41 -20.81
C GLN A 77 -26.16 -6.19 -21.73
N ASN A 78 -25.47 -5.16 -21.22
CA ASN A 78 -25.17 -3.93 -21.93
C ASN A 78 -23.76 -3.92 -22.55
N ILE A 79 -22.80 -4.66 -22.00
CA ILE A 79 -21.45 -4.84 -22.60
C ILE A 79 -21.53 -5.46 -24.00
N LEU A 80 -22.46 -6.40 -24.21
CA LEU A 80 -22.71 -7.00 -25.52
C LEU A 80 -23.28 -6.01 -26.55
N LYS A 81 -24.01 -4.98 -26.09
CA LYS A 81 -24.55 -3.90 -26.94
C LYS A 81 -23.47 -2.89 -27.34
N ILE A 82 -22.54 -2.56 -26.45
CA ILE A 82 -21.42 -1.63 -26.75
C ILE A 82 -20.51 -2.18 -27.86
N LYS A 83 -20.36 -3.50 -27.95
CA LYS A 83 -19.62 -4.16 -29.03
C LYS A 83 -20.22 -3.91 -30.43
N LEU A 84 -21.47 -3.45 -30.51
CA LEU A 84 -22.22 -3.31 -31.77
C LEU A 84 -22.39 -1.86 -32.24
N ASP A 85 -22.37 -0.85 -31.34
CA ASP A 85 -22.83 0.51 -31.69
C ASP A 85 -21.78 1.64 -31.61
N MET A 86 -20.52 1.40 -31.19
CA MET A 86 -19.50 2.47 -31.22
C MET A 86 -18.65 2.48 -32.51
N PRO A 87 -18.52 3.62 -33.21
CA PRO A 87 -17.80 3.73 -34.48
C PRO A 87 -16.28 3.87 -34.24
N PHE A 88 -15.65 2.92 -33.53
CA PHE A 88 -14.20 2.95 -33.28
C PHE A 88 -13.38 2.31 -34.41
N LYS A 89 -13.56 2.76 -35.65
CA LYS A 89 -12.69 2.33 -36.76
C LYS A 89 -11.33 3.03 -36.80
N THR A 90 -11.09 4.07 -36.01
CA THR A 90 -9.92 4.95 -36.19
C THR A 90 -9.01 5.14 -34.99
N LEU A 91 -9.40 4.79 -33.76
CA LEU A 91 -8.48 4.73 -32.63
C LEU A 91 -8.14 3.27 -32.29
N LYS A 92 -6.88 2.89 -32.50
CA LYS A 92 -6.30 1.66 -31.92
C LYS A 92 -6.09 1.87 -30.41
N PHE A 93 -7.15 2.05 -29.65
CA PHE A 93 -7.07 1.90 -28.20
C PHE A 93 -7.02 0.43 -27.89
N ASP A 94 -5.97 -0.01 -27.21
CA ASP A 94 -5.95 -1.34 -26.62
C ASP A 94 -6.97 -1.36 -25.48
N LEU A 95 -8.15 -1.89 -25.76
CA LEU A 95 -9.22 -2.08 -24.78
C LEU A 95 -8.98 -3.31 -23.89
N THR A 96 -7.89 -4.06 -24.08
CA THR A 96 -7.57 -5.24 -23.28
C THR A 96 -7.50 -4.96 -21.77
N PRO A 97 -6.92 -3.84 -21.27
CA PRO A 97 -6.92 -3.53 -19.84
C PRO A 97 -8.31 -3.31 -19.29
N VAL A 98 -9.15 -2.61 -20.07
CA VAL A 98 -10.54 -2.31 -19.75
C VAL A 98 -11.35 -3.61 -19.72
N ILE A 99 -11.26 -4.43 -20.77
CA ILE A 99 -11.93 -5.74 -20.87
C ILE A 99 -11.46 -6.70 -19.77
N ASN A 100 -10.16 -6.71 -19.42
CA ASN A 100 -9.62 -7.54 -18.34
C ASN A 100 -10.07 -7.05 -16.96
N PHE A 101 -10.17 -5.74 -16.76
CA PHE A 101 -10.77 -5.15 -15.57
C PHE A 101 -12.25 -5.57 -15.45
N TYR A 102 -13.02 -5.48 -16.54
CA TYR A 102 -14.42 -5.90 -16.60
C TYR A 102 -14.61 -7.41 -16.42
N GLY A 103 -13.76 -8.25 -17.01
CA GLY A 103 -13.76 -9.71 -16.83
C GLY A 103 -13.50 -10.08 -15.37
N ARG A 104 -12.49 -9.46 -14.75
CA ARG A 104 -12.19 -9.63 -13.32
C ARG A 104 -13.27 -9.04 -12.42
N MET A 105 -13.96 -7.98 -12.81
CA MET A 105 -15.13 -7.46 -12.08
C MET A 105 -16.31 -8.43 -12.18
N LYS A 106 -16.51 -9.07 -13.33
CA LYS A 106 -17.60 -10.04 -13.59
C LYS A 106 -17.42 -11.38 -12.88
N GLU A 107 -16.18 -11.84 -12.66
CA GLU A 107 -15.90 -13.02 -11.85
C GLU A 107 -15.93 -12.74 -10.34
N LEU A 108 -15.45 -11.57 -9.89
CA LEU A 108 -15.40 -11.23 -8.47
C LEU A 108 -16.74 -10.71 -7.92
N LEU A 109 -17.56 -10.10 -8.77
CA LEU A 109 -18.92 -9.75 -8.43
C LEU A 109 -19.82 -10.90 -8.89
N GLY A 110 -20.42 -11.64 -7.97
CA GLY A 110 -21.71 -12.29 -8.23
C GLY A 110 -22.78 -11.21 -8.43
N ILE A 111 -22.70 -10.47 -9.55
CA ILE A 111 -23.02 -9.04 -9.79
C ILE A 111 -24.30 -8.47 -9.20
N VAL A 112 -25.31 -9.26 -8.85
CA VAL A 112 -26.58 -8.71 -8.35
C VAL A 112 -26.48 -8.27 -6.88
N ASP A 113 -25.73 -9.00 -6.05
CA ASP A 113 -25.77 -8.76 -4.60
C ASP A 113 -24.83 -7.64 -4.16
N CYS A 114 -23.59 -7.61 -4.65
CA CYS A 114 -22.63 -6.52 -4.36
C CYS A 114 -23.17 -5.15 -4.77
N ARG A 115 -23.88 -5.04 -5.90
CA ARG A 115 -24.49 -3.77 -6.34
C ARG A 115 -25.51 -3.26 -5.32
N LYS A 116 -26.45 -4.11 -4.91
CA LYS A 116 -27.47 -3.74 -3.91
C LYS A 116 -26.83 -3.38 -2.57
N ARG A 117 -25.74 -4.07 -2.19
CA ARG A 117 -24.99 -3.78 -0.96
C ARG A 117 -24.24 -2.45 -1.03
N ILE A 118 -23.63 -2.09 -2.16
CA ILE A 118 -22.79 -0.88 -2.28
C ILE A 118 -23.56 0.38 -2.66
N GLU A 119 -24.69 0.25 -3.36
CA GLU A 119 -25.48 1.39 -3.85
C GLU A 119 -25.86 2.41 -2.76
N PRO A 120 -26.23 2.02 -1.52
CA PRO A 120 -26.47 2.97 -0.44
C PRO A 120 -25.23 3.74 0.01
N HIS A 121 -24.03 3.25 -0.29
CA HIS A 121 -22.75 3.75 0.20
C HIS A 121 -21.90 4.43 -0.86
N ILE A 122 -22.26 4.28 -2.15
CA ILE A 122 -21.40 4.73 -3.24
C ILE A 122 -21.07 6.22 -3.17
N ASN A 123 -22.05 7.07 -2.85
CA ASN A 123 -21.82 8.52 -2.82
C ASN A 123 -20.76 8.91 -1.79
N VAL A 124 -20.73 8.21 -0.64
CA VAL A 124 -19.72 8.42 0.40
C VAL A 124 -18.36 7.91 -0.07
N ILE A 125 -18.30 6.71 -0.67
CA ILE A 125 -17.08 6.13 -1.25
C ILE A 125 -16.46 7.09 -2.28
N LEU A 126 -17.27 7.59 -3.22
CA LEU A 126 -16.81 8.51 -4.27
C LEU A 126 -16.40 9.87 -3.71
N ALA A 127 -17.13 10.40 -2.73
CA ALA A 127 -16.79 11.67 -2.12
C ALA A 127 -15.45 11.61 -1.37
N GLU A 128 -15.21 10.55 -0.61
CA GLU A 128 -13.97 10.39 0.16
C GLU A 128 -12.78 9.95 -0.70
N ARG A 129 -13.00 9.21 -1.80
CA ARG A 129 -11.89 8.90 -2.74
C ARG A 129 -11.30 10.16 -3.36
N LYS A 130 -12.13 11.15 -3.68
CA LYS A 130 -11.71 12.42 -4.29
C LYS A 130 -10.80 13.27 -3.41
N ALA A 131 -10.76 13.03 -2.09
CA ALA A 131 -9.79 13.70 -1.23
C ALA A 131 -8.37 13.36 -1.65
N ASP A 132 -7.38 14.21 -1.37
CA ASP A 132 -5.99 13.93 -1.76
C ASP A 132 -5.44 12.70 -1.03
N ALA A 133 -4.57 11.97 -1.71
CA ALA A 133 -3.80 10.87 -1.15
C ALA A 133 -2.42 11.33 -0.69
N CYS A 134 -1.83 10.60 0.24
CA CYS A 134 -0.39 10.67 0.46
C CYS A 134 0.26 9.52 -0.30
N GLU A 135 0.85 9.85 -1.44
CA GLU A 135 1.57 8.91 -2.29
C GLU A 135 2.98 8.72 -1.74
N LEU A 136 3.36 7.47 -1.48
CA LEU A 136 4.71 7.10 -1.09
C LEU A 136 5.55 6.60 -2.27
N HIS A 137 4.92 6.49 -3.45
CA HIS A 137 5.51 5.89 -4.65
C HIS A 137 6.22 4.58 -4.31
N THR A 138 7.40 4.34 -4.87
CA THR A 138 8.24 3.16 -4.58
C THR A 138 9.06 3.30 -3.29
N SER A 139 9.03 4.47 -2.65
CA SER A 139 9.83 4.77 -1.44
C SER A 139 9.15 4.36 -0.13
N TRP A 140 7.96 3.74 -0.17
CA TRP A 140 7.29 3.22 1.04
C TRP A 140 8.16 2.20 1.80
N ALA A 141 8.98 1.42 1.09
CA ALA A 141 9.85 0.41 1.68
C ALA A 141 11.09 1.05 2.35
N GLU A 142 11.64 2.11 1.75
CA GLU A 142 12.74 2.89 2.33
C GLU A 142 12.27 3.61 3.60
N LEU A 143 11.09 4.23 3.53
CA LEU A 143 10.43 4.83 4.67
C LEU A 143 10.20 3.79 5.78
N ASP A 144 9.69 2.60 5.46
CA ASP A 144 9.53 1.52 6.45
C ASP A 144 10.87 1.14 7.08
N PHE A 145 11.92 1.00 6.29
CA PHE A 145 13.26 0.69 6.79
C PHE A 145 13.75 1.77 7.76
N PHE A 146 13.63 3.06 7.38
CA PHE A 146 14.07 4.15 8.24
C PHE A 146 13.22 4.31 9.49
N LEU A 147 11.91 4.10 9.44
CA LEU A 147 11.04 4.24 10.61
C LEU A 147 11.04 3.01 11.52
N ALA A 148 11.15 1.80 10.97
CA ALA A 148 11.10 0.55 11.71
C ALA A 148 12.47 0.02 12.12
N GLY A 149 13.52 0.33 11.36
CA GLY A 149 14.89 -0.13 11.60
C GLY A 149 15.21 -1.51 11.04
N TYR A 150 14.37 -2.07 10.18
CA TYR A 150 14.58 -3.35 9.51
C TYR A 150 13.77 -3.42 8.22
N TRP A 151 14.14 -4.34 7.33
CA TRP A 151 13.51 -4.47 6.03
C TRP A 151 12.13 -5.13 6.12
N TYR A 152 11.16 -4.61 5.36
CA TYR A 152 9.82 -5.17 5.23
C TYR A 152 9.80 -6.69 4.99
N TYR A 153 10.72 -7.22 4.18
CA TYR A 153 10.79 -8.66 3.88
C TYR A 153 11.06 -9.53 5.10
N GLU A 154 11.83 -9.01 6.06
CA GLU A 154 12.08 -9.71 7.33
C GLU A 154 10.81 -9.76 8.20
N ARG A 155 9.84 -8.87 7.92
CA ARG A 155 8.53 -8.82 8.56
C ARG A 155 7.54 -9.78 7.93
N ILE A 156 7.55 -9.98 6.61
CA ILE A 156 6.60 -10.87 5.92
C ILE A 156 6.71 -12.30 6.46
N ASP A 157 7.93 -12.82 6.61
CA ASP A 157 8.15 -14.17 7.12
C ASP A 157 7.74 -14.34 8.60
N LYS A 158 7.73 -13.26 9.39
CA LYS A 158 7.33 -13.25 10.80
C LYS A 158 5.85 -12.92 11.04
N SER A 159 5.18 -12.29 10.06
CA SER A 159 3.82 -11.74 10.19
C SER A 159 2.73 -12.59 9.53
N ALA A 160 2.94 -13.91 9.46
CA ALA A 160 1.88 -14.86 9.10
C ALA A 160 0.61 -14.74 9.99
N GLY A 161 0.69 -14.02 11.13
CA GLY A 161 -0.47 -13.62 11.94
C GLY A 161 -1.13 -12.30 11.51
N ASP A 162 -2.44 -12.17 11.73
CA ASP A 162 -3.28 -11.01 11.34
C ASP A 162 -3.03 -9.69 12.08
N SER A 163 -2.03 -9.67 12.95
CA SER A 163 -1.66 -8.51 13.74
C SER A 163 -0.16 -8.32 13.65
N LEU A 164 0.26 -7.34 12.85
CA LEU A 164 1.55 -6.71 13.12
C LEU A 164 1.45 -6.13 14.53
N PRO A 165 2.43 -6.40 15.42
CA PRO A 165 2.45 -5.76 16.72
C PRO A 165 2.35 -4.26 16.47
N LEU A 166 1.37 -3.64 17.10
CA LEU A 166 1.05 -2.22 16.93
C LEU A 166 2.24 -1.29 17.20
N ILE A 167 3.28 -1.83 17.84
CA ILE A 167 4.42 -1.13 18.40
C ILE A 167 5.60 -2.10 18.36
N GLU A 168 6.43 -2.07 17.31
CA GLU A 168 7.83 -2.37 17.54
C GLU A 168 8.45 -1.10 18.07
N LYS A 169 8.78 -1.14 19.37
CA LYS A 169 9.31 0.02 20.07
C LYS A 169 10.71 0.24 19.54
N PHE A 170 10.95 1.41 18.93
CA PHE A 170 12.31 1.90 18.95
C PHE A 170 12.69 2.15 20.40
N HIS A 171 13.72 1.44 20.87
CA HIS A 171 14.10 1.38 22.28
C HIS A 171 14.32 2.76 22.91
N GLU A 172 14.67 3.76 22.11
CA GLU A 172 14.99 5.11 22.58
C GLU A 172 13.76 5.99 22.84
N TYR A 173 12.61 5.72 22.20
CA TYR A 173 11.43 6.60 22.31
C TYR A 173 10.12 5.90 22.70
N ASN A 174 10.02 4.56 22.64
CA ASN A 174 8.79 3.81 22.97
C ASN A 174 7.56 4.24 22.12
N ILE A 175 7.79 4.55 20.84
CA ILE A 175 6.79 5.12 19.92
C ILE A 175 6.41 4.12 18.80
N PRO A 176 5.12 4.00 18.41
CA PRO A 176 4.67 3.11 17.33
C PRO A 176 4.91 3.68 15.92
N LEU A 177 6.17 3.67 15.46
CA LEU A 177 6.54 4.25 14.15
C LEU A 177 6.28 3.33 12.94
N VAL A 178 6.24 2.02 13.17
CA VAL A 178 6.08 0.99 12.12
C VAL A 178 4.79 1.15 11.30
N ASN A 179 3.74 1.70 11.91
CA ASN A 179 2.46 1.83 11.23
C ASN A 179 2.38 3.06 10.30
N ALA A 180 3.36 3.96 10.36
CA ALA A 180 3.43 5.15 9.50
C ALA A 180 3.77 4.82 8.04
N SER A 181 4.44 3.69 7.80
CA SER A 181 4.87 3.24 6.47
C SER A 181 3.96 2.14 5.89
N PHE A 182 3.30 1.35 6.74
CA PHE A 182 2.59 0.14 6.30
C PHE A 182 1.14 0.03 6.80
N GLY A 183 0.64 1.06 7.48
CA GLY A 183 -0.65 1.01 8.16
C GLY A 183 -0.67 0.00 9.31
N GLY A 184 -1.86 -0.29 9.83
CA GLY A 184 -2.04 -1.19 10.97
C GLY A 184 -2.60 -2.55 10.58
N LYS A 185 -3.84 -2.80 10.99
CA LYS A 185 -4.53 -4.10 10.86
C LYS A 185 -4.98 -4.32 9.42
N LYS A 186 -4.96 -5.57 8.94
CA LYS A 186 -5.53 -5.93 7.64
C LYS A 186 -7.05 -5.70 7.61
N ILE A 187 -7.58 -5.18 6.50
CA ILE A 187 -9.01 -4.93 6.33
C ILE A 187 -9.79 -6.17 5.86
N GLY A 188 -9.10 -7.24 5.44
CA GLY A 188 -9.71 -8.44 4.87
C GLY A 188 -9.82 -8.43 3.34
N TYR A 189 -9.21 -7.43 2.69
CA TYR A 189 -9.06 -7.34 1.24
C TYR A 189 -7.58 -7.23 0.88
N ALA A 190 -7.20 -7.76 -0.27
CA ALA A 190 -5.86 -7.65 -0.83
C ALA A 190 -5.93 -7.18 -2.29
N THR A 191 -5.03 -6.27 -2.66
CA THR A 191 -4.72 -5.98 -4.06
C THR A 191 -3.80 -7.06 -4.62
N ASP A 192 -3.51 -7.00 -5.92
CA ASP A 192 -2.52 -7.87 -6.55
C ASP A 192 -1.11 -7.67 -5.92
N SER A 193 -0.90 -6.55 -5.22
CA SER A 193 0.36 -6.10 -4.62
C SER A 193 0.43 -6.30 -3.09
N GLY A 194 -0.67 -6.69 -2.43
CA GLY A 194 -0.65 -7.02 -1.01
C GLY A 194 -1.95 -6.73 -0.25
N ALA A 195 -1.95 -7.06 1.05
CA ALA A 195 -3.10 -6.83 1.90
C ALA A 195 -3.32 -5.33 2.16
N VAL A 196 -4.56 -4.87 2.02
CA VAL A 196 -4.96 -3.52 2.42
C VAL A 196 -5.06 -3.45 3.94
N ARG A 197 -4.52 -2.38 4.50
CA ARG A 197 -4.39 -2.17 5.95
C ARG A 197 -5.03 -0.88 6.38
N TYR A 198 -5.34 -0.76 7.66
CA TYR A 198 -5.93 0.45 8.22
C TYR A 198 -5.41 0.80 9.61
N LEU A 199 -5.57 2.07 9.96
CA LEU A 199 -5.44 2.61 11.30
C LEU A 199 -6.75 3.27 11.71
N MET A 200 -7.21 2.97 12.93
CA MET A 200 -8.32 3.65 13.58
C MET A 200 -7.89 5.08 14.00
N PRO A 201 -8.83 6.03 14.19
CA PRO A 201 -8.49 7.43 14.47
C PRO A 201 -7.56 7.63 15.69
N ASN A 202 -7.78 6.88 16.77
CA ASN A 202 -6.89 6.92 17.93
C ASN A 202 -5.47 6.43 17.62
N GLN A 203 -5.31 5.48 16.70
CA GLN A 203 -4.01 5.00 16.24
C GLN A 203 -3.35 6.02 15.31
N VAL A 204 -4.11 6.68 14.44
CA VAL A 204 -3.63 7.78 13.60
C VAL A 204 -3.06 8.91 14.47
N LYS A 205 -3.75 9.30 15.55
CA LYS A 205 -3.25 10.28 16.54
C LYS A 205 -1.93 9.87 17.18
N LEU A 206 -1.77 8.59 17.52
CA LEU A 206 -0.52 8.08 18.08
C LEU A 206 0.63 8.14 17.05
N VAL A 207 0.35 7.81 15.79
CA VAL A 207 1.33 7.86 14.69
C VAL A 207 1.67 9.32 14.32
N ALA A 208 0.69 10.22 14.30
CA ALA A 208 0.95 11.64 14.05
C ALA A 208 1.86 12.23 15.13
N LYS A 209 1.54 11.97 16.41
CA LYS A 209 2.39 12.36 17.53
C LYS A 209 3.79 11.73 17.43
N ALA A 210 3.86 10.47 17.02
CA ALA A 210 5.10 9.74 16.82
C ALA A 210 6.04 10.43 15.83
N LEU A 211 5.51 10.75 14.65
CA LEU A 211 6.26 11.41 13.58
C LEU A 211 6.74 12.79 14.04
N SER A 212 5.88 13.58 14.70
CA SER A 212 6.24 14.92 15.19
C SER A 212 7.37 14.98 16.22
N LEU A 213 7.76 13.85 16.81
CA LEU A 213 8.85 13.77 17.78
C LEU A 213 10.21 13.50 17.12
N ILE A 214 10.24 13.18 15.82
CA ILE A 214 11.46 12.92 15.08
C ILE A 214 11.86 14.21 14.34
N SER A 215 12.93 14.84 14.78
CA SER A 215 13.55 15.92 14.00
C SER A 215 14.25 15.37 12.76
N ALA A 216 14.42 16.21 11.73
CA ALA A 216 15.19 15.84 10.53
C ALA A 216 16.62 15.40 10.88
N ILE A 217 17.26 16.02 11.88
CA ILE A 217 18.59 15.63 12.38
C ILE A 217 18.55 14.22 12.98
N ASN A 218 17.56 13.92 13.82
CA ASN A 218 17.42 12.60 14.44
C ASN A 218 17.12 11.53 13.39
N LEU A 219 16.30 11.85 12.38
CA LEU A 219 16.01 10.94 11.28
C LEU A 219 17.27 10.67 10.46
N ARG A 220 18.08 11.69 10.15
CA ARG A 220 19.34 11.56 9.41
C ARG A 220 20.32 10.63 10.13
N SER A 221 20.62 10.91 11.39
CA SER A 221 21.53 10.10 12.20
C SER A 221 21.04 8.65 12.30
N ARG A 222 19.72 8.46 12.41
CA ARG A 222 19.13 7.12 12.39
C ARG A 222 19.35 6.41 11.05
N CYS A 223 19.12 7.09 9.93
CA CYS A 223 19.34 6.51 8.60
C CYS A 223 20.79 6.09 8.43
N GLU A 224 21.75 6.94 8.80
CA GLU A 224 23.19 6.65 8.75
C GLU A 224 23.55 5.38 9.54
N ILE A 225 23.06 5.26 10.79
CA ILE A 225 23.30 4.08 11.64
C ILE A 225 22.69 2.82 11.01
N LEU A 226 21.44 2.88 10.54
CA LEU A 226 20.77 1.73 9.94
C LEU A 226 21.47 1.27 8.65
N ILE A 227 21.94 2.24 7.87
CA ILE A 227 22.73 2.04 6.66
C ILE A 227 24.04 1.29 6.99
N GLU A 228 24.80 1.78 7.96
CA GLU A 228 26.03 1.10 8.39
C GLU A 228 25.76 -0.32 8.90
N CYS A 229 24.70 -0.51 9.69
CA CYS A 229 24.30 -1.82 10.20
C CYS A 229 23.94 -2.80 9.07
N ALA A 230 23.18 -2.35 8.07
CA ALA A 230 22.82 -3.21 6.94
C ALA A 230 24.04 -3.57 6.08
N ILE A 231 24.99 -2.66 5.88
CA ILE A 231 26.27 -2.94 5.20
C ILE A 231 27.04 -4.01 5.97
N ALA A 232 27.20 -3.83 7.28
CA ALA A 232 27.95 -4.78 8.13
C ALA A 232 27.33 -6.19 8.13
N GLN A 233 26.01 -6.30 7.94
CA GLN A 233 25.29 -7.57 7.85
C GLN A 233 25.28 -8.18 6.43
N GLY A 234 25.88 -7.53 5.43
CA GLY A 234 25.82 -7.97 4.04
C GLY A 234 24.42 -7.87 3.41
N LYS A 235 23.54 -7.05 4.01
CA LYS A 235 22.17 -6.76 3.51
C LYS A 235 22.12 -5.43 2.76
N TYR A 236 23.23 -5.06 2.13
CA TYR A 236 23.34 -3.82 1.39
C TYR A 236 22.61 -3.95 0.05
N TYR A 237 21.58 -3.12 -0.15
CA TYR A 237 20.85 -3.03 -1.41
C TYR A 237 21.05 -1.64 -1.99
N PRO A 238 22.16 -1.38 -2.74
CA PRO A 238 22.60 -0.03 -3.12
C PRO A 238 21.52 0.83 -3.82
N GLU A 239 20.56 0.16 -4.47
CA GLU A 239 19.46 0.74 -5.22
C GLU A 239 18.35 1.34 -4.35
N TYR A 240 18.25 1.03 -3.05
CA TYR A 240 17.29 1.65 -2.10
C TYR A 240 17.91 2.79 -1.27
N TRP A 241 19.12 3.22 -1.65
CA TRP A 241 19.97 4.07 -0.83
C TRP A 241 20.30 5.35 -1.60
N GLU A 242 19.49 5.70 -2.60
CA GLU A 242 19.55 6.99 -3.29
C GLU A 242 19.37 8.15 -2.30
N CYS A 243 18.58 7.94 -1.23
CA CYS A 243 18.43 8.86 -0.11
C CYS A 243 19.76 9.12 0.64
N LYS A 244 20.79 8.28 0.50
CA LYS A 244 22.12 8.59 1.05
C LYS A 244 22.76 9.78 0.33
N ASN A 245 22.46 9.92 -0.96
CA ASN A 245 22.95 11.02 -1.78
C ASN A 245 22.02 12.23 -1.74
N ASP A 246 20.73 12.04 -1.46
CA ASP A 246 19.73 13.11 -1.33
C ASP A 246 18.80 12.90 -0.11
N PHE A 247 19.38 13.02 1.09
CA PHE A 247 18.59 12.87 2.32
C PHE A 247 17.63 14.04 2.53
N ASP A 248 18.02 15.25 2.11
CA ASP A 248 17.17 16.42 2.25
C ASP A 248 15.95 16.30 1.33
N GLY A 249 16.11 15.82 0.09
CA GLY A 249 15.00 15.47 -0.79
C GLY A 249 14.09 14.38 -0.22
N PHE A 250 14.64 13.35 0.44
CA PHE A 250 13.83 12.36 1.16
C PHE A 250 12.98 13.00 2.26
N VAL A 251 13.57 13.91 3.06
CA VAL A 251 12.83 14.60 4.14
C VAL A 251 11.76 15.51 3.57
N GLU A 252 12.10 16.35 2.59
CA GLU A 252 11.21 17.37 2.04
C GLU A 252 10.07 16.78 1.20
N CYS A 253 10.36 15.76 0.40
CA CYS A 253 9.40 15.21 -0.57
C CYS A 253 8.61 14.01 -0.03
N LEU A 254 9.10 13.30 0.99
CA LEU A 254 8.43 12.11 1.51
C LEU A 254 8.06 12.23 2.99
N TYR A 255 9.04 12.51 3.86
CA TYR A 255 8.81 12.48 5.30
C TYR A 255 7.88 13.61 5.78
N ASN A 256 8.18 14.86 5.43
CA ASN A 256 7.39 16.01 5.88
C ASN A 256 5.93 15.97 5.34
N PRO A 257 5.68 15.63 4.05
CA PRO A 257 4.31 15.46 3.57
C PRO A 257 3.56 14.34 4.31
N LEU A 258 4.22 13.22 4.60
CA LEU A 258 3.62 12.14 5.37
C LEU A 258 3.26 12.57 6.79
N GLU A 259 4.19 13.20 7.52
CA GLU A 259 3.94 13.74 8.86
C GLU A 259 2.73 14.67 8.85
N GLN A 260 2.71 15.63 7.92
CA GLN A 260 1.62 16.58 7.80
C GLN A 260 0.30 15.88 7.46
N TYR A 261 0.31 14.89 6.58
CA TYR A 261 -0.88 14.13 6.21
C TYR A 261 -1.46 13.33 7.39
N PHE A 262 -0.60 12.71 8.20
CA PHE A 262 -1.02 12.04 9.45
C PHE A 262 -1.55 13.03 10.49
N LYS A 263 -0.93 14.20 10.62
CA LYS A 263 -1.38 15.28 11.51
C LYS A 263 -2.78 15.78 11.11
N ASP A 264 -2.98 16.07 9.83
CA ASP A 264 -4.28 16.50 9.30
C ASP A 264 -5.37 15.44 9.55
N ALA A 265 -5.04 14.16 9.34
CA ALA A 265 -5.95 13.06 9.62
C ALA A 265 -6.30 12.97 11.12
N ALA A 266 -5.30 13.13 11.99
CA ALA A 266 -5.46 13.11 13.44
C ALA A 266 -6.35 14.26 13.95
N ASP A 267 -6.18 15.46 13.41
CA ASP A 267 -6.95 16.65 13.76
C ASP A 267 -8.42 16.53 13.35
N LYS A 268 -8.70 15.85 12.22
CA LYS A 268 -10.06 15.59 11.73
C LYS A 268 -10.72 14.37 12.38
N ASP A 269 -10.01 13.62 13.22
CA ASP A 269 -10.43 12.31 13.75
C ASP A 269 -10.71 11.27 12.65
N TYR A 270 -9.93 11.32 11.58
CA TYR A 270 -10.05 10.39 10.45
C TYR A 270 -9.24 9.12 10.70
N ALA A 271 -9.70 8.05 10.07
CA ALA A 271 -8.93 6.83 9.93
C ALA A 271 -8.00 6.91 8.71
N MET A 272 -7.06 5.97 8.63
CA MET A 272 -6.13 5.88 7.50
C MET A 272 -6.23 4.49 6.88
N LEU A 273 -6.31 4.44 5.55
CA LEU A 273 -6.23 3.23 4.75
C LEU A 273 -4.88 3.21 4.03
N PHE A 274 -4.18 2.09 4.05
CA PHE A 274 -2.92 1.88 3.34
C PHE A 274 -3.06 0.72 2.37
N TYR A 275 -2.59 0.89 1.15
CA TYR A 275 -2.56 -0.16 0.15
C TYR A 275 -1.39 0.01 -0.82
N LEU A 276 -1.03 -1.10 -1.44
CA LEU A 276 -0.04 -1.17 -2.52
C LEU A 276 -0.80 -1.33 -3.84
N ILE A 277 -0.44 -0.53 -4.85
CA ILE A 277 -0.94 -0.62 -6.23
C ILE A 277 0.19 -0.95 -7.19
#